data_AF-A0A5D6XPV2-F1
#
_entry.id   AF-A0A5D6XPV2-F1
#
_cell.length_a   1.000
_cell.length_b   1.000
_cell.length_c   1.000
_cell.angle_alpha   90.00
_cell.angle_beta   90.00
_cell.angle_gamma   90.00
#
_symmetry.space_group_name_H-M   'P 1'
#
loop_
_entity.id
_entity.type
_entity.pdbx_description
1 polymer ?
#
loop_
_entity_poly.entity_id
_entity_poly.type
_entity_poly.pdbx_seq_one_letter_code
_entity_poly.pdbx_strand_id
1 'polypeptide(L)'
;MTRHSNLARALTLLLARALLTRAEVKSLLHASSCARGAVLRALAADASLGREALPIAVETQAASASSLRALFLSFAYETHCRCPVPLERHALAAAPHDALAKRVAAGRRVNVALRHRDDDARGWGVVALERIPRGSFVGEYTGALVSTREMQRRFREARGRNYVLVLREVARQAGSSASGGFSALRTIVDATVCGNFTRLVNHSCEPNLTITAVRVDSLIPRLVLFASRDIARGEELTFDYAGDAAGPSEAESYDDVCDDATSAAESRLLEHFKLHGGDVWTIGDGCQSCRQKLGDVSTLKKCVSCQAALFCDRECQLKGWKAHKAECGVIAAFRKTEAVVAAPEQVATLLEILSWSAAATKSSSEPKVVGVAKSLSMDEAKLPGWFFTVDYELASTETQKSLYQAALTLYALLRDEESWTRDQESFPRSSYTSVALLHSLPAAEELLAVLLARNGHLLLFSAWLQQPEPPATQSLPLEDRGFFGVVDSLLQLSAVRDRIDEFMDSRAA
;
A
#
# COMPACT_ATOMS: atom_id res chain seq x y z
N MET A 1 -12.88 -36.45 -28.61
CA MET A 1 -12.22 -36.65 -27.30
C MET A 1 -12.06 -35.37 -26.45
N THR A 2 -12.43 -34.18 -26.94
CA THR A 2 -12.22 -32.87 -26.27
C THR A 2 -13.33 -32.43 -25.30
N ARG A 3 -14.57 -32.95 -25.41
CA ARG A 3 -15.67 -32.59 -24.48
C ARG A 3 -15.59 -33.28 -23.12
N HIS A 4 -15.08 -34.52 -23.07
CA HIS A 4 -14.87 -35.26 -21.82
C HIS A 4 -13.73 -34.67 -20.97
N SER A 5 -12.68 -34.11 -21.61
CA SER A 5 -11.55 -33.50 -20.89
C SER A 5 -11.91 -32.18 -20.21
N ASN A 6 -12.75 -31.34 -20.83
CA ASN A 6 -13.19 -30.07 -20.25
C ASN A 6 -14.17 -30.26 -19.07
N LEU A 7 -15.01 -31.29 -19.13
CA LEU A 7 -15.92 -31.65 -18.04
C LEU A 7 -15.15 -32.26 -16.86
N ALA A 8 -14.22 -33.17 -17.13
CA ALA A 8 -13.38 -33.75 -16.09
C ALA A 8 -12.55 -32.69 -15.38
N ARG A 9 -11.94 -31.74 -16.11
CA ARG A 9 -11.23 -30.59 -15.50
C ARG A 9 -12.16 -29.73 -14.64
N ALA A 10 -13.37 -29.43 -15.11
CA ALA A 10 -14.34 -28.65 -14.33
C ALA A 10 -14.79 -29.36 -13.04
N LEU A 11 -15.08 -30.67 -13.11
CA LEU A 11 -15.48 -31.46 -11.94
C LEU A 11 -14.31 -31.66 -10.95
N THR A 12 -13.08 -31.82 -11.44
CA THR A 12 -11.87 -31.86 -10.60
C THR A 12 -11.60 -30.51 -9.92
N LEU A 13 -11.90 -29.39 -10.59
CA LEU A 13 -11.83 -28.05 -9.99
C LEU A 13 -12.89 -27.84 -8.90
N LEU A 14 -14.12 -28.31 -9.13
CA LEU A 14 -15.20 -28.29 -8.12
C LEU A 14 -14.86 -29.19 -6.91
N LEU A 15 -14.24 -30.36 -7.15
CA LEU A 15 -13.70 -31.25 -6.11
C LEU A 15 -12.63 -30.54 -5.27
N ALA A 16 -11.63 -29.96 -5.94
CA ALA A 16 -10.50 -29.31 -5.31
C ALA A 16 -10.90 -28.08 -4.48
N ARG A 17 -12.07 -27.50 -4.79
CA ARG A 17 -12.66 -26.35 -4.09
C ARG A 17 -13.73 -26.75 -3.07
N ALA A 18 -13.84 -28.04 -2.76
CA ALA A 18 -14.78 -28.62 -1.80
C ALA A 18 -16.27 -28.35 -2.10
N LEU A 19 -16.60 -28.08 -3.37
CA LEU A 19 -17.98 -27.88 -3.83
C LEU A 19 -18.68 -29.22 -4.14
N LEU A 20 -17.91 -30.30 -4.31
CA LEU A 20 -18.40 -31.67 -4.51
C LEU A 20 -17.47 -32.65 -3.78
N THR A 21 -18.01 -33.74 -3.26
CA THR A 21 -17.24 -34.85 -2.69
C THR A 21 -16.60 -35.72 -3.78
N ARG A 22 -15.59 -36.51 -3.41
CA ARG A 22 -14.96 -37.50 -4.32
C ARG A 22 -15.99 -38.49 -4.88
N ALA A 23 -17.00 -38.84 -4.08
CA ALA A 23 -18.09 -39.72 -4.49
C ALA A 23 -19.01 -39.06 -5.53
N GLU A 24 -19.41 -37.80 -5.32
CA GLU A 24 -20.26 -37.04 -6.26
C GLU A 24 -19.55 -36.76 -7.58
N VAL A 25 -18.25 -36.43 -7.54
CA VAL A 25 -17.46 -36.22 -8.77
C VAL A 25 -17.31 -37.50 -9.57
N LYS A 26 -17.04 -38.63 -8.90
CA LYS A 26 -16.98 -39.95 -9.56
C LYS A 26 -18.33 -40.32 -10.16
N SER A 27 -19.43 -40.06 -9.46
CA SER A 27 -20.79 -40.26 -9.97
C SER A 27 -21.08 -39.39 -11.21
N LEU A 28 -20.72 -38.10 -11.17
CA LEU A 28 -20.96 -37.13 -12.25
C LEU A 28 -20.11 -37.33 -13.51
N LEU A 29 -18.90 -37.87 -13.37
CA LEU A 29 -18.03 -38.23 -14.49
C LEU A 29 -18.65 -39.35 -15.35
N HIS A 30 -19.40 -40.25 -14.72
CA HIS A 30 -20.06 -41.39 -15.37
C HIS A 30 -21.55 -41.17 -15.65
N ALA A 31 -22.12 -40.06 -15.18
CA ALA A 31 -23.54 -39.73 -15.33
C ALA A 31 -23.91 -39.23 -16.73
N SER A 32 -25.17 -39.45 -17.13
CA SER A 32 -25.74 -38.91 -18.38
C SER A 32 -25.80 -37.38 -18.37
N SER A 33 -25.97 -36.75 -19.55
CA SER A 33 -26.15 -35.29 -19.64
C SER A 33 -27.32 -34.77 -18.78
N CYS A 34 -28.39 -35.56 -18.68
CA CYS A 34 -29.56 -35.26 -17.86
C CYS A 34 -29.24 -35.22 -16.35
N ALA A 35 -28.47 -36.20 -15.85
CA ALA A 35 -28.06 -36.28 -14.45
C ALA A 35 -27.05 -35.18 -14.06
N ARG A 36 -26.18 -34.75 -14.99
CA ARG A 36 -25.33 -33.56 -14.79
C ARG A 36 -26.12 -32.26 -14.70
N GLY A 37 -27.17 -32.14 -15.52
CA GLY A 37 -28.14 -31.05 -15.41
C GLY A 37 -28.87 -31.06 -14.06
N ALA A 38 -29.15 -32.24 -13.49
CA ALA A 38 -29.81 -32.36 -12.19
C ALA A 38 -28.93 -31.85 -11.04
N VAL A 39 -27.62 -32.12 -11.04
CA VAL A 39 -26.71 -31.55 -10.04
C VAL A 39 -26.56 -30.05 -10.18
N LEU A 40 -26.44 -29.50 -11.41
CA LEU A 40 -26.43 -28.05 -11.60
C LEU A 40 -27.75 -27.39 -11.14
N ARG A 41 -28.89 -28.08 -11.30
CA ARG A 41 -30.19 -27.63 -10.77
C ARG A 41 -30.25 -27.74 -9.24
N ALA A 42 -29.64 -28.75 -8.64
CA ALA A 42 -29.54 -28.89 -7.18
C ALA A 42 -28.62 -27.81 -6.58
N LEU A 43 -27.50 -27.50 -7.23
CA LEU A 43 -26.63 -26.37 -6.88
C LEU A 43 -27.33 -25.02 -7.06
N ALA A 44 -28.22 -24.90 -8.06
CA ALA A 44 -29.09 -23.74 -8.22
C ALA A 44 -30.19 -23.65 -7.15
N ALA A 45 -30.51 -24.75 -6.45
CA ALA A 45 -31.48 -24.72 -5.35
C ALA A 45 -30.87 -24.11 -4.08
N ASP A 46 -29.57 -24.36 -3.82
CA ASP A 46 -28.82 -23.73 -2.73
C ASP A 46 -27.33 -23.55 -3.09
N ALA A 47 -26.92 -22.31 -3.34
CA ALA A 47 -25.55 -21.95 -3.67
C ALA A 47 -24.59 -22.07 -2.47
N SER A 48 -25.10 -22.12 -1.22
CA SER A 48 -24.28 -22.30 -0.02
C SER A 48 -23.88 -23.76 0.23
N LEU A 49 -24.51 -24.71 -0.47
CA LEU A 49 -24.26 -26.15 -0.32
C LEU A 49 -24.49 -26.65 1.11
N GLY A 50 -25.50 -26.11 1.79
CA GLY A 50 -25.80 -26.42 3.18
C GLY A 50 -24.76 -25.93 4.20
N ARG A 51 -23.82 -25.06 3.79
CA ARG A 51 -22.83 -24.46 4.71
C ARG A 51 -23.38 -23.27 5.50
N GLU A 52 -24.46 -22.66 5.01
CA GLU A 52 -25.21 -21.61 5.72
C GLU A 52 -26.40 -22.21 6.47
N ALA A 53 -26.83 -21.55 7.55
CA ALA A 53 -28.01 -21.96 8.32
C ALA A 53 -29.31 -21.86 7.52
N LEU A 54 -29.37 -20.90 6.59
CA LEU A 54 -30.44 -20.75 5.62
C LEU A 54 -29.86 -21.00 4.22
N PRO A 55 -30.59 -21.61 3.28
CA PRO A 55 -30.12 -21.80 1.92
C PRO A 55 -29.99 -20.45 1.18
N ILE A 56 -29.10 -20.39 0.20
CA ILE A 56 -28.94 -19.28 -0.73
C ILE A 56 -29.52 -19.72 -2.07
N ALA A 57 -30.81 -19.45 -2.28
CA ALA A 57 -31.46 -19.83 -3.53
C ALA A 57 -30.82 -19.10 -4.72
N VAL A 58 -30.79 -19.75 -5.89
CA VAL A 58 -30.43 -19.07 -7.14
C VAL A 58 -31.71 -18.92 -7.96
N GLU A 59 -32.10 -17.68 -8.24
CA GLU A 59 -33.25 -17.42 -9.09
C GLU A 59 -32.87 -17.71 -10.55
N THR A 60 -33.45 -18.78 -11.10
CA THR A 60 -33.09 -19.35 -12.40
C THR A 60 -33.89 -18.81 -13.58
N GLN A 61 -34.80 -17.87 -13.37
CA GLN A 61 -35.74 -17.41 -14.41
C GLN A 61 -35.06 -16.76 -15.64
N ALA A 62 -33.76 -16.43 -15.57
CA ALA A 62 -32.98 -15.95 -16.71
C ALA A 62 -31.55 -16.55 -16.82
N ALA A 63 -31.04 -17.24 -15.80
CA ALA A 63 -29.65 -17.66 -15.78
C ALA A 63 -29.36 -18.81 -16.76
N SER A 64 -28.61 -18.53 -17.82
CA SER A 64 -28.09 -19.55 -18.73
C SER A 64 -27.23 -20.59 -17.97
N ALA A 65 -27.19 -21.84 -18.46
CA ALA A 65 -26.30 -22.87 -17.89
C ALA A 65 -24.82 -22.43 -17.87
N SER A 66 -24.42 -21.53 -18.78
CA SER A 66 -23.12 -20.86 -18.80
C SER A 66 -22.92 -19.92 -17.62
N SER A 67 -23.92 -19.10 -17.26
CA SER A 67 -23.83 -18.16 -16.14
C SER A 67 -23.71 -18.88 -14.80
N LEU A 68 -24.50 -19.95 -14.59
CA LEU A 68 -24.38 -20.82 -13.40
C LEU A 68 -23.00 -21.48 -13.32
N ARG A 69 -22.50 -21.97 -14.46
CA ARG A 69 -21.17 -22.58 -14.53
C ARG A 69 -20.07 -21.56 -14.24
N ALA A 70 -20.20 -20.32 -14.71
CA ALA A 70 -19.26 -19.24 -14.40
C ALA A 70 -19.25 -18.91 -12.90
N LEU A 71 -20.43 -18.82 -12.27
CA LEU A 71 -20.57 -18.62 -10.83
C LEU A 71 -19.80 -19.69 -10.03
N PHE A 72 -20.13 -20.97 -10.22
CA PHE A 72 -19.53 -22.06 -9.44
C PHE A 72 -18.07 -22.37 -9.79
N LEU A 73 -17.60 -22.03 -11.01
CA LEU A 73 -16.17 -22.13 -11.36
C LEU A 73 -15.36 -20.93 -10.92
N SER A 74 -15.99 -19.83 -10.48
CA SER A 74 -15.26 -18.61 -10.13
C SER A 74 -14.76 -18.57 -8.69
N PHE A 75 -15.40 -19.27 -7.74
CA PHE A 75 -14.96 -19.24 -6.34
C PHE A 75 -15.35 -20.50 -5.52
N ALA A 76 -14.74 -20.66 -4.35
CA ALA A 76 -15.08 -21.65 -3.33
C ALA A 76 -15.94 -21.03 -2.21
N TYR A 77 -16.99 -21.71 -1.77
CA TYR A 77 -17.92 -21.18 -0.77
C TYR A 77 -17.37 -21.30 0.66
N GLU A 78 -17.22 -20.19 1.37
CA GLU A 78 -16.71 -20.17 2.76
C GLU A 78 -17.55 -19.26 3.66
N THR A 79 -17.99 -19.77 4.81
CA THR A 79 -18.84 -19.05 5.77
C THR A 79 -18.08 -18.39 6.91
N HIS A 80 -16.75 -18.49 6.91
CA HIS A 80 -15.87 -17.84 7.87
C HIS A 80 -14.60 -17.38 7.17
N CYS A 81 -14.01 -16.31 7.67
CA CYS A 81 -12.73 -15.85 7.18
C CYS A 81 -11.59 -16.82 7.54
N ARG A 82 -10.63 -17.02 6.63
CA ARG A 82 -9.45 -17.87 6.88
C ARG A 82 -8.22 -17.03 7.13
N CYS A 83 -7.58 -17.24 8.28
CA CYS A 83 -6.28 -16.65 8.58
C CYS A 83 -5.15 -17.59 8.11
N PRO A 84 -4.14 -17.10 7.37
CA PRO A 84 -2.96 -17.89 6.98
C PRO A 84 -2.12 -18.33 8.18
N VAL A 85 -2.26 -17.64 9.31
CA VAL A 85 -1.56 -17.92 10.56
C VAL A 85 -2.59 -18.34 11.61
N PRO A 86 -2.37 -19.42 12.38
CA PRO A 86 -3.23 -19.76 13.50
C PRO A 86 -3.26 -18.60 14.49
N LEU A 87 -4.43 -18.00 14.68
CA LEU A 87 -4.62 -17.02 15.75
C LEU A 87 -4.73 -17.78 17.06
N GLU A 88 -3.94 -17.38 18.07
CA GLU A 88 -4.26 -17.75 19.43
C GLU A 88 -5.68 -17.28 19.71
N ARG A 89 -6.56 -18.22 20.09
CA ARG A 89 -7.88 -17.87 20.59
C ARG A 89 -7.68 -17.20 21.95
N HIS A 90 -7.30 -15.93 21.94
CA HIS A 90 -7.51 -15.09 23.10
C HIS A 90 -9.02 -15.05 23.26
N ALA A 91 -9.51 -15.82 24.23
CA ALA A 91 -10.87 -15.69 24.67
C ALA A 91 -11.00 -14.24 25.14
N LEU A 92 -11.51 -13.37 24.26
CA LEU A 92 -12.15 -12.14 24.68
C LEU A 92 -13.10 -12.60 25.76
N ALA A 93 -12.80 -12.29 27.03
CA ALA A 93 -13.65 -12.64 28.16
C ALA A 93 -15.03 -12.16 27.75
N ALA A 94 -15.91 -13.11 27.41
CA ALA A 94 -17.05 -12.88 26.52
C ALA A 94 -17.72 -11.60 26.98
N ALA A 95 -17.55 -10.49 26.24
CA ALA A 95 -18.13 -9.23 26.67
C ALA A 95 -19.64 -9.48 26.69
N PRO A 96 -20.29 -9.63 27.86
CA PRO A 96 -21.60 -10.28 27.92
C PRO A 96 -22.72 -9.42 27.33
N HIS A 97 -22.38 -8.24 26.80
CA HIS A 97 -23.27 -7.12 26.56
C HIS A 97 -23.35 -6.64 25.11
N ASP A 98 -22.55 -7.13 24.16
CA ASP A 98 -22.74 -6.71 22.77
C ASP A 98 -23.85 -7.53 22.09
N ALA A 99 -25.04 -6.94 22.04
CA ALA A 99 -26.21 -7.52 21.36
C ALA A 99 -25.94 -7.81 19.87
N LEU A 100 -25.00 -7.08 19.24
CA LEU A 100 -24.61 -7.31 17.85
C LEU A 100 -23.79 -8.61 17.72
N ALA A 101 -22.80 -8.83 18.59
CA ALA A 101 -21.99 -10.04 18.57
C ALA A 101 -22.84 -11.31 18.74
N LYS A 102 -23.82 -11.29 19.66
CA LYS A 102 -24.78 -12.40 19.84
C LYS A 102 -25.62 -12.65 18.59
N ARG A 103 -26.07 -11.59 17.92
CA ARG A 103 -26.84 -11.69 16.68
C ARG A 103 -26.03 -12.24 15.52
N VAL A 104 -24.78 -11.81 15.37
CA VAL A 104 -23.85 -12.34 14.35
C VAL A 104 -23.55 -13.81 14.62
N ALA A 105 -23.28 -14.17 15.89
CA ALA A 105 -23.05 -15.56 16.30
C ALA A 105 -24.28 -16.46 16.07
N ALA A 106 -25.49 -15.92 16.19
CA ALA A 106 -26.74 -16.64 15.92
C ALA A 106 -27.01 -16.89 14.44
N GLY A 107 -26.22 -16.30 13.53
CA GLY A 107 -26.31 -16.51 12.09
C GLY A 107 -27.44 -15.74 11.39
N ARG A 108 -27.46 -15.84 10.06
CA ARG A 108 -28.44 -15.17 9.19
C ARG A 108 -29.85 -15.67 9.47
N ARG A 109 -30.81 -14.73 9.54
CA ARG A 109 -32.25 -15.01 9.71
C ARG A 109 -33.15 -14.50 8.60
N VAL A 110 -32.55 -13.90 7.57
CA VAL A 110 -33.25 -13.32 6.42
C VAL A 110 -33.03 -14.18 5.18
N ASN A 111 -34.08 -14.38 4.39
CA ASN A 111 -34.04 -15.15 3.16
C ASN A 111 -33.59 -14.26 1.99
N VAL A 112 -32.54 -14.70 1.29
CA VAL A 112 -31.98 -14.01 0.13
C VAL A 112 -31.75 -15.00 -1.00
N ALA A 113 -31.64 -14.47 -2.22
CA ALA A 113 -31.29 -15.23 -3.40
C ALA A 113 -30.21 -14.54 -4.23
N LEU A 114 -29.49 -15.33 -5.03
CA LEU A 114 -28.66 -14.83 -6.11
C LEU A 114 -29.50 -14.68 -7.36
N ARG A 115 -29.41 -13.51 -7.99
CA ARG A 115 -30.08 -13.20 -9.26
C ARG A 115 -29.05 -12.71 -10.27
N HIS A 116 -29.06 -13.28 -11.47
CA HIS A 116 -28.27 -12.79 -12.59
C HIS A 116 -29.07 -11.75 -13.37
N ARG A 117 -28.45 -10.63 -13.72
CA ARG A 117 -29.03 -9.59 -14.58
C ARG A 117 -28.36 -9.67 -15.95
N ASP A 118 -29.00 -10.36 -16.90
CA ASP A 118 -28.46 -10.51 -18.27
C ASP A 118 -28.52 -9.20 -19.08
N ASP A 119 -29.38 -8.28 -18.68
CA ASP A 119 -29.63 -6.96 -19.28
C ASP A 119 -28.73 -5.85 -18.72
N ASP A 120 -27.89 -6.16 -17.73
CA ASP A 120 -27.11 -5.20 -16.98
C ASP A 120 -25.63 -5.64 -16.86
N ALA A 121 -24.69 -4.72 -17.08
CA ALA A 121 -23.26 -4.97 -16.93
C ALA A 121 -22.84 -5.33 -15.49
N ARG A 122 -23.75 -5.18 -14.51
CA ARG A 122 -23.54 -5.54 -13.09
C ARG A 122 -23.46 -7.05 -12.82
N GLY A 123 -23.96 -7.90 -13.71
CA GLY A 123 -23.83 -9.36 -13.59
C GLY A 123 -24.67 -9.98 -12.45
N TRP A 124 -24.02 -10.67 -11.50
CA TRP A 124 -24.72 -11.30 -10.37
C TRP A 124 -24.99 -10.28 -9.25
N GLY A 125 -26.16 -10.39 -8.62
CA GLY A 125 -26.56 -9.60 -7.46
C GLY A 125 -27.25 -10.46 -6.40
N VAL A 126 -27.44 -9.88 -5.21
CA VAL A 126 -28.19 -10.50 -4.11
C VAL A 126 -29.51 -9.77 -3.91
N VAL A 127 -30.60 -10.51 -3.73
CA VAL A 127 -31.95 -9.95 -3.63
C VAL A 127 -32.67 -10.50 -2.40
N ALA A 128 -33.52 -9.67 -1.79
CA ALA A 128 -34.33 -10.09 -0.65
C ALA A 128 -35.51 -10.97 -1.10
N LEU A 129 -35.72 -12.13 -0.46
CA LEU A 129 -36.90 -12.98 -0.72
C LEU A 129 -38.08 -12.64 0.20
N GLU A 130 -37.88 -11.75 1.16
CA GLU A 130 -38.89 -11.29 2.09
C GLU A 130 -38.64 -9.83 2.46
N ARG A 131 -39.56 -9.22 3.22
CA ARG A 131 -39.28 -7.91 3.81
C ARG A 131 -38.18 -8.08 4.85
N ILE A 132 -37.11 -7.31 4.73
CA ILE A 132 -36.02 -7.29 5.71
C ILE A 132 -36.13 -5.99 6.53
N PRO A 133 -36.48 -6.06 7.82
CA PRO A 133 -36.54 -4.88 8.68
C PRO A 133 -35.17 -4.21 8.85
N ARG A 134 -35.15 -2.88 9.01
CA ARG A 134 -33.98 -2.10 9.37
C ARG A 134 -33.25 -2.75 10.55
N GLY A 135 -31.94 -2.78 10.46
CA GLY A 135 -31.05 -3.31 11.47
C GLY A 135 -30.93 -4.83 11.44
N SER A 136 -31.61 -5.56 10.56
CA SER A 136 -31.47 -7.02 10.45
C SER A 136 -30.07 -7.45 10.01
N PHE A 137 -29.55 -8.54 10.58
CA PHE A 137 -28.29 -9.15 10.15
C PHE A 137 -28.49 -9.91 8.83
N VAL A 138 -27.74 -9.53 7.80
CA VAL A 138 -27.83 -10.13 6.47
C VAL A 138 -26.78 -11.21 6.27
N GLY A 139 -25.51 -10.91 6.57
CA GLY A 139 -24.42 -11.88 6.41
C GLY A 139 -23.06 -11.26 6.70
N GLU A 140 -22.03 -12.10 6.84
CA GLU A 140 -20.64 -11.67 6.92
C GLU A 140 -20.03 -11.56 5.52
N TYR A 141 -19.12 -10.60 5.32
CA TYR A 141 -18.21 -10.56 4.18
C TYR A 141 -17.01 -11.47 4.44
N THR A 142 -17.04 -12.67 3.85
CA THR A 142 -16.05 -13.73 4.12
C THR A 142 -15.05 -13.89 2.99
N GLY A 143 -13.82 -14.23 3.36
CA GLY A 143 -12.73 -14.50 2.42
C GLY A 143 -11.43 -14.84 3.15
N ALA A 144 -10.31 -14.72 2.44
CA ALA A 144 -9.00 -14.85 3.05
C ALA A 144 -8.66 -13.56 3.81
N LEU A 145 -8.25 -13.67 5.08
CA LEU A 145 -7.60 -12.56 5.77
C LEU A 145 -6.19 -12.44 5.21
N VAL A 146 -5.83 -11.27 4.72
CA VAL A 146 -4.54 -11.02 4.08
C VAL A 146 -3.85 -9.83 4.70
N SER A 147 -2.51 -9.82 4.66
CA SER A 147 -1.75 -8.61 5.00
C SER A 147 -1.83 -7.60 3.85
N THR A 148 -1.50 -6.34 4.13
CA THR A 148 -1.41 -5.29 3.10
C THR A 148 -0.48 -5.71 1.96
N ARG A 149 0.66 -6.33 2.29
CA ARG A 149 1.62 -6.85 1.30
C ARG A 149 1.01 -7.92 0.39
N GLU A 150 0.27 -8.86 0.96
CA GLU A 150 -0.36 -9.94 0.19
C GLU A 150 -1.52 -9.42 -0.68
N MET A 151 -2.32 -8.49 -0.16
CA MET A 151 -3.34 -7.78 -0.94
C MET A 151 -2.73 -7.09 -2.17
N GLN A 152 -1.66 -6.31 -1.98
CA GLN A 152 -0.98 -5.60 -3.07
C GLN A 152 -0.39 -6.57 -4.10
N ARG A 153 0.21 -7.68 -3.66
CA ARG A 153 0.69 -8.75 -4.55
C ARG A 153 -0.46 -9.29 -5.42
N ARG A 154 -1.59 -9.65 -4.81
CA ARG A 154 -2.76 -10.17 -5.52
C ARG A 154 -3.39 -9.16 -6.46
N PHE A 155 -3.44 -7.88 -6.08
CA PHE A 155 -3.95 -6.82 -6.94
C PHE A 155 -3.13 -6.68 -8.24
N ARG A 156 -1.79 -6.77 -8.15
CA ARG A 156 -0.89 -6.77 -9.32
C ARG A 156 -1.11 -7.96 -10.25
N GLU A 157 -1.38 -9.14 -9.69
CA GLU A 157 -1.61 -10.37 -10.46
C GLU A 157 -3.05 -10.46 -11.03
N ALA A 158 -4.02 -9.76 -10.44
CA ALA A 158 -5.43 -9.84 -10.78
C ALA A 158 -5.83 -8.83 -11.87
N ARG A 159 -6.28 -9.34 -13.03
CA ARG A 159 -6.82 -8.56 -14.16
C ARG A 159 -8.20 -7.92 -13.86
N GLY A 160 -8.28 -6.98 -12.92
CA GLY A 160 -9.46 -6.12 -12.72
C GLY A 160 -10.64 -6.74 -11.97
N ARG A 161 -10.41 -7.67 -11.02
CA ARG A 161 -11.45 -8.18 -10.11
C ARG A 161 -11.26 -7.61 -8.71
N ASN A 162 -12.18 -6.76 -8.26
CA ASN A 162 -12.11 -6.12 -6.94
C ASN A 162 -13.10 -6.80 -5.97
N TYR A 163 -12.61 -7.76 -5.19
CA TYR A 163 -13.36 -8.42 -4.10
C TYR A 163 -12.63 -8.29 -2.75
N VAL A 164 -11.83 -7.24 -2.61
CA VAL A 164 -11.08 -6.94 -1.40
C VAL A 164 -11.84 -5.87 -0.62
N LEU A 165 -12.10 -6.14 0.66
CA LEU A 165 -12.69 -5.20 1.59
C LEU A 165 -11.66 -4.87 2.67
N VAL A 166 -11.41 -3.57 2.87
CA VAL A 166 -10.49 -3.05 3.88
C VAL A 166 -11.28 -2.32 4.95
N LEU A 167 -11.12 -2.73 6.20
CA LEU A 167 -11.64 -2.04 7.38
C LEU A 167 -10.49 -1.40 8.15
N ARG A 168 -10.66 -0.13 8.54
CA ARG A 168 -9.76 0.60 9.42
C ARG A 168 -10.52 0.99 10.69
N GLU A 169 -10.07 0.49 11.84
CA GLU A 169 -10.62 0.86 13.15
C GLU A 169 -9.60 1.69 13.91
N VAL A 170 -9.99 2.85 14.42
CA VAL A 170 -9.13 3.66 15.29
C VAL A 170 -9.53 3.40 16.74
N ALA A 171 -8.66 2.74 17.51
CA ALA A 171 -8.90 2.44 18.92
C ALA A 171 -8.08 3.38 19.83
N ARG A 172 -8.71 3.92 20.88
CA ARG A 172 -8.01 4.60 21.99
C ARG A 172 -7.31 3.56 22.86
N GLN A 173 -6.02 3.72 23.14
CA GLN A 173 -5.37 2.88 24.13
C GLN A 173 -6.00 3.09 25.51
N ALA A 174 -6.51 2.01 26.12
CA ALA A 174 -7.00 2.04 27.49
C ALA A 174 -5.81 1.97 28.46
N GLY A 175 -5.60 3.02 29.25
CA GLY A 175 -4.59 3.06 30.33
C GLY A 175 -3.71 4.31 30.40
N SER A 176 -3.74 5.21 29.42
CA SER A 176 -2.91 6.43 29.41
C SER A 176 -3.73 7.69 29.72
N SER A 177 -3.42 8.31 30.86
CA SER A 177 -3.97 9.58 31.34
C SER A 177 -3.94 10.66 30.26
N ALA A 178 -5.09 11.33 30.05
CA ALA A 178 -5.34 12.61 29.34
C ALA A 178 -4.70 12.91 27.96
N SER A 179 -3.74 12.13 27.45
CA SER A 179 -3.08 12.33 26.15
C SER A 179 -2.86 11.01 25.37
N GLY A 180 -3.67 9.99 25.63
CA GLY A 180 -3.50 8.63 25.10
C GLY A 180 -3.63 8.52 23.58
N GLY A 181 -2.59 7.98 22.95
CA GLY A 181 -2.48 7.77 21.50
C GLY A 181 -3.53 6.80 20.94
N PHE A 182 -3.79 6.98 19.65
CA PHE A 182 -4.71 6.16 18.85
C PHE A 182 -3.94 5.04 18.16
N SER A 183 -4.47 3.83 18.16
CA SER A 183 -3.95 2.70 17.38
C SER A 183 -4.92 2.39 16.25
N ALA A 184 -4.46 2.46 15.00
CA ALA A 184 -5.24 2.06 13.84
C ALA A 184 -5.08 0.55 13.59
N LEU A 185 -6.15 -0.22 13.71
CA LEU A 185 -6.23 -1.63 13.35
C LEU A 185 -6.76 -1.76 11.92
N ARG A 186 -6.00 -2.41 11.05
CA ARG A 186 -6.38 -2.67 9.65
C ARG A 186 -6.74 -4.14 9.47
N THR A 187 -7.95 -4.41 8.99
CA THR A 187 -8.43 -5.76 8.65
C THR A 187 -8.74 -5.83 7.17
N ILE A 188 -8.13 -6.76 6.44
CA ILE A 188 -8.30 -6.91 5.00
C ILE A 188 -8.87 -8.30 4.70
N VAL A 189 -10.04 -8.34 4.06
CA VAL A 189 -10.71 -9.57 3.63
C VAL A 189 -10.72 -9.64 2.11
N ASP A 190 -10.06 -10.65 1.54
CA ASP A 190 -10.03 -10.91 0.10
C ASP A 190 -10.94 -12.08 -0.28
N ALA A 191 -12.07 -11.77 -0.91
CA ALA A 191 -13.07 -12.72 -1.37
C ALA A 191 -12.90 -13.13 -2.86
N THR A 192 -11.72 -12.89 -3.45
CA THR A 192 -11.47 -13.14 -4.89
C THR A 192 -11.51 -14.63 -5.23
N VAL A 193 -10.98 -15.49 -4.37
CA VAL A 193 -10.86 -16.94 -4.61
C VAL A 193 -11.88 -17.74 -3.80
N CYS A 194 -12.11 -17.34 -2.55
CA CYS A 194 -13.06 -17.98 -1.64
C CYS A 194 -13.87 -16.92 -0.90
N GLY A 195 -15.14 -17.22 -0.63
CA GLY A 195 -16.08 -16.31 0.06
C GLY A 195 -17.51 -16.82 -0.05
N ASN A 196 -18.43 -16.22 0.71
CA ASN A 196 -19.85 -16.57 0.68
C ASN A 196 -20.62 -15.73 -0.36
N PHE A 197 -21.94 -15.66 -0.19
CA PHE A 197 -22.83 -14.93 -1.08
C PHE A 197 -22.66 -13.40 -1.02
N THR A 198 -22.13 -12.84 0.06
CA THR A 198 -22.10 -11.38 0.26
C THR A 198 -21.09 -10.67 -0.66
N ARG A 199 -20.10 -11.40 -1.19
CA ARG A 199 -19.19 -10.91 -2.24
C ARG A 199 -19.89 -10.49 -3.54
N LEU A 200 -21.13 -10.94 -3.74
CA LEU A 200 -21.97 -10.65 -4.91
C LEU A 200 -22.98 -9.53 -4.62
N VAL A 201 -22.95 -8.93 -3.44
CA VAL A 201 -23.75 -7.74 -3.11
C VAL A 201 -23.12 -6.56 -3.84
N ASN A 202 -23.90 -5.89 -4.68
CA ASN A 202 -23.40 -4.84 -5.56
C ASN A 202 -23.24 -3.49 -4.86
N HIS A 203 -22.53 -2.59 -5.54
CA HIS A 203 -22.44 -1.20 -5.13
C HIS A 203 -23.73 -0.42 -5.41
N SER A 204 -24.06 0.53 -4.54
CA SER A 204 -24.98 1.63 -4.79
C SER A 204 -24.51 2.88 -4.03
N CYS A 205 -24.64 4.06 -4.64
CA CYS A 205 -24.46 5.35 -3.94
C CYS A 205 -25.60 5.64 -2.95
N GLU A 206 -26.73 4.94 -3.08
CA GLU A 206 -27.86 4.95 -2.13
C GLU A 206 -28.09 3.53 -1.62
N PRO A 207 -27.21 3.03 -0.75
CA PRO A 207 -27.24 1.64 -0.32
C PRO A 207 -28.37 1.35 0.68
N ASN A 208 -28.80 0.09 0.71
CA ASN A 208 -29.74 -0.41 1.72
C ASN A 208 -29.07 -1.33 2.77
N LEU A 209 -27.78 -1.59 2.63
CA LEU A 209 -26.93 -2.24 3.63
C LEU A 209 -25.81 -1.32 4.10
N THR A 210 -25.38 -1.53 5.34
CA THR A 210 -24.16 -0.94 5.93
C THR A 210 -23.23 -2.04 6.41
N ILE A 211 -21.92 -1.82 6.31
CA ILE A 211 -20.89 -2.72 6.85
C ILE A 211 -20.54 -2.27 8.26
N THR A 212 -20.42 -3.22 9.17
CA THR A 212 -20.04 -2.97 10.56
C THR A 212 -18.98 -3.97 11.00
N ALA A 213 -17.99 -3.50 11.77
CA ALA A 213 -16.99 -4.33 12.42
C ALA A 213 -17.57 -4.93 13.71
N VAL A 214 -17.64 -6.26 13.82
CA VAL A 214 -18.15 -6.92 15.04
C VAL A 214 -17.17 -7.98 15.51
N ARG A 215 -16.63 -7.81 16.73
CA ARG A 215 -15.79 -8.82 17.39
C ARG A 215 -16.69 -9.85 18.07
N VAL A 216 -16.58 -11.11 17.65
CA VAL A 216 -17.41 -12.21 18.18
C VAL A 216 -16.58 -13.14 19.04
N ASP A 217 -15.53 -13.72 18.47
CA ASP A 217 -14.69 -14.77 19.05
C ASP A 217 -13.19 -14.48 18.94
N SER A 218 -12.80 -13.36 18.32
CA SER A 218 -11.43 -12.95 18.08
C SER A 218 -11.27 -11.43 18.19
N LEU A 219 -10.04 -10.96 18.42
CA LEU A 219 -9.66 -9.55 18.34
C LEU A 219 -9.79 -8.98 16.92
N ILE A 220 -9.68 -9.85 15.91
CA ILE A 220 -9.95 -9.48 14.52
C ILE A 220 -11.48 -9.41 14.35
N PRO A 221 -12.02 -8.25 13.94
CA PRO A 221 -13.46 -8.10 13.74
C PRO A 221 -13.94 -8.90 12.53
N ARG A 222 -15.19 -9.37 12.60
CA ARG A 222 -15.94 -9.87 11.45
C ARG A 222 -16.60 -8.69 10.75
N LEU A 223 -16.49 -8.63 9.43
CA LEU A 223 -17.11 -7.59 8.61
C LEU A 223 -18.54 -8.02 8.29
N VAL A 224 -19.53 -7.38 8.90
CA VAL A 224 -20.92 -7.84 8.83
C VAL A 224 -21.82 -6.80 8.18
N LEU A 225 -22.77 -7.28 7.38
CA LEU A 225 -23.75 -6.47 6.67
C LEU A 225 -25.06 -6.43 7.45
N PHE A 226 -25.53 -5.22 7.77
CA PHE A 226 -26.84 -4.95 8.36
C PHE A 226 -27.70 -4.12 7.43
N ALA A 227 -29.01 -4.34 7.45
CA ALA A 227 -29.96 -3.48 6.74
C ALA A 227 -29.94 -2.06 7.33
N SER A 228 -29.61 -1.04 6.53
CA SER A 228 -29.60 0.38 6.97
C SER A 228 -31.00 0.98 7.01
N ARG A 229 -31.93 0.40 6.25
CA ARG A 229 -33.37 0.73 6.21
C ARG A 229 -34.20 -0.53 6.02
N ASP A 230 -35.52 -0.39 6.04
CA ASP A 230 -36.41 -1.46 5.62
C ASP A 230 -36.21 -1.75 4.13
N ILE A 231 -36.13 -3.04 3.78
CA ILE A 231 -35.90 -3.54 2.43
C ILE A 231 -37.12 -4.36 2.01
N ALA A 232 -37.67 -4.06 0.84
CA ALA A 232 -38.83 -4.77 0.30
C ALA A 232 -38.44 -6.15 -0.28
N ARG A 233 -39.41 -7.07 -0.30
CA ARG A 233 -39.25 -8.34 -1.03
C ARG A 233 -38.96 -8.04 -2.51
N GLY A 234 -37.94 -8.71 -3.05
CA GLY A 234 -37.50 -8.60 -4.43
C GLY A 234 -36.46 -7.51 -4.69
N GLU A 235 -36.23 -6.62 -3.72
CA GLU A 235 -35.26 -5.53 -3.81
C GLU A 235 -33.82 -6.07 -3.78
N GLU A 236 -32.93 -5.42 -4.55
CA GLU A 236 -31.50 -5.76 -4.57
C GLU A 236 -30.80 -5.23 -3.33
N LEU A 237 -29.99 -6.07 -2.72
CA LEU A 237 -29.13 -5.70 -1.60
C LEU A 237 -27.87 -5.03 -2.13
N THR A 238 -27.54 -3.87 -1.59
CA THR A 238 -26.39 -3.05 -2.02
C THR A 238 -25.73 -2.35 -0.84
N PHE A 239 -24.42 -2.14 -0.91
CA PHE A 239 -23.65 -1.32 0.04
C PHE A 239 -22.73 -0.35 -0.69
N ASP A 240 -22.27 0.70 -0.01
CA ASP A 240 -21.29 1.62 -0.58
C ASP A 240 -19.88 1.01 -0.54
N TYR A 241 -19.22 0.92 -1.70
CA TYR A 241 -17.87 0.36 -1.80
C TYR A 241 -16.80 1.34 -1.32
N ALA A 242 -17.09 2.65 -1.31
CA ALA A 242 -16.17 3.67 -0.82
C ALA A 242 -16.19 3.79 0.72
N GLY A 243 -17.30 3.43 1.36
CA GLY A 243 -17.51 3.57 2.81
C GLY A 243 -17.68 5.04 3.24
N ASP A 244 -18.43 5.28 4.31
CA ASP A 244 -18.60 6.62 4.89
C ASP A 244 -17.27 7.13 5.45
N ALA A 245 -16.49 7.84 4.62
CA ALA A 245 -15.42 8.74 5.05
C ALA A 245 -15.98 10.02 5.72
N ALA A 246 -16.99 9.87 6.59
CA ALA A 246 -17.72 10.95 7.22
C ALA A 246 -17.73 10.79 8.75
N GLY A 247 -16.59 11.11 9.36
CA GLY A 247 -16.51 11.52 10.77
C GLY A 247 -15.54 12.69 10.87
N PRO A 248 -15.91 13.82 11.51
CA PRO A 248 -15.02 14.96 11.62
C PRO A 248 -13.99 14.66 12.73
N SER A 249 -12.81 14.19 12.36
CA SER A 249 -11.61 14.37 13.17
C SER A 249 -10.72 15.38 12.46
N GLU A 250 -10.66 16.60 13.00
CA GLU A 250 -9.78 17.69 12.54
C GLU A 250 -8.28 17.42 12.81
N ALA A 251 -7.85 16.17 12.71
CA ALA A 251 -6.45 15.79 12.74
C ALA A 251 -6.23 14.67 11.72
N GLU A 252 -5.59 15.01 10.60
CA GLU A 252 -5.11 14.05 9.61
C GLU A 252 -4.25 13.00 10.31
N SER A 253 -4.60 11.71 10.22
CA SER A 253 -3.73 10.66 10.75
C SER A 253 -2.55 10.45 9.79
N TYR A 254 -1.42 9.96 10.30
CA TYR A 254 -0.20 9.71 9.50
C TYR A 254 -0.46 8.92 8.20
N ASP A 255 -1.43 8.00 8.21
CA ASP A 255 -1.82 7.23 7.02
C ASP A 255 -2.65 8.07 6.03
N ASP A 256 -3.47 9.01 6.49
CA ASP A 256 -4.25 9.90 5.62
C ASP A 256 -3.32 10.88 4.89
N VAL A 257 -2.29 11.37 5.60
CA VAL A 257 -1.18 12.16 5.01
C VAL A 257 -0.41 11.33 3.96
N CYS A 258 -0.25 10.03 4.16
CA CYS A 258 0.42 9.15 3.20
C CYS A 258 -0.43 8.84 1.96
N ASP A 259 -1.74 8.65 2.11
CA ASP A 259 -2.65 8.29 1.02
C ASP A 259 -2.99 9.49 0.12
N ASP A 260 -3.29 10.66 0.71
CA ASP A 260 -3.50 11.92 -0.04
C ASP A 260 -2.28 12.26 -0.86
N ALA A 261 -1.12 12.00 -0.30
CA ALA A 261 0.10 12.29 -0.97
C ALA A 261 0.54 11.26 -2.01
N THR A 262 0.19 9.99 -1.84
CA THR A 262 0.34 8.99 -2.90
C THR A 262 -0.48 9.41 -4.12
N SER A 263 -1.72 9.86 -3.90
CA SER A 263 -2.60 10.39 -4.95
C SER A 263 -2.04 11.69 -5.58
N ALA A 264 -1.44 12.56 -4.76
CA ALA A 264 -0.75 13.76 -5.25
C ALA A 264 0.56 13.43 -6.02
N ALA A 265 1.24 12.33 -5.68
CA ALA A 265 2.42 11.83 -6.40
C ALA A 265 2.02 11.35 -7.80
N GLU A 266 0.98 10.54 -7.89
CA GLU A 266 0.45 10.02 -9.15
C GLU A 266 -0.02 11.15 -10.08
N SER A 267 -0.67 12.17 -9.51
CA SER A 267 -1.11 13.36 -10.25
C SER A 267 0.07 14.17 -10.82
N ARG A 268 1.12 14.39 -10.01
CA ARG A 268 2.36 15.06 -10.44
C ARG A 268 3.10 14.29 -11.52
N LEU A 269 3.16 12.96 -11.41
CA LEU A 269 3.75 12.09 -12.42
C LEU A 269 2.99 12.19 -13.76
N LEU A 270 1.65 12.13 -13.72
CA LEU A 270 0.82 12.28 -14.92
C LEU A 270 1.01 13.65 -15.60
N GLU A 271 1.17 14.71 -14.82
CA GLU A 271 1.47 16.05 -15.34
C GLU A 271 2.87 16.11 -15.95
N HIS A 272 3.89 15.54 -15.29
CA HIS A 272 5.25 15.44 -15.83
C HIS A 272 5.29 14.66 -17.16
N PHE A 273 4.59 13.52 -17.25
CA PHE A 273 4.47 12.76 -18.49
C PHE A 273 3.83 13.57 -19.62
N LYS A 274 2.80 14.38 -19.31
CA LYS A 274 2.17 15.28 -20.29
C LYS A 274 3.13 16.38 -20.76
N LEU A 275 3.98 16.90 -19.88
CA LEU A 275 4.92 17.98 -20.19
C LEU A 275 6.17 17.51 -20.93
N HIS A 276 6.67 16.31 -20.64
CA HIS A 276 7.98 15.83 -21.12
C HIS A 276 7.92 14.63 -22.07
N GLY A 277 6.73 14.09 -22.37
CA GLY A 277 6.52 13.22 -23.53
C GLY A 277 7.00 11.78 -23.40
N GLY A 278 7.18 11.23 -22.20
CA GLY A 278 7.45 9.81 -21.96
C GLY A 278 8.81 9.27 -22.42
N ASP A 279 9.49 9.95 -23.34
CA ASP A 279 10.84 9.62 -23.78
C ASP A 279 11.88 9.99 -22.71
N VAL A 280 12.63 9.00 -22.25
CA VAL A 280 13.69 9.19 -21.25
C VAL A 280 14.89 9.86 -21.89
N TRP A 281 15.21 11.06 -21.40
CA TRP A 281 16.36 11.83 -21.86
C TRP A 281 17.58 11.55 -21.00
N THR A 282 18.58 10.87 -21.55
CA THR A 282 19.84 10.64 -20.85
C THR A 282 20.73 11.87 -20.99
N ILE A 283 21.28 12.32 -19.87
CA ILE A 283 22.28 13.39 -19.88
C ILE A 283 23.51 12.90 -20.66
N GLY A 284 23.89 13.65 -21.68
CA GLY A 284 24.98 13.29 -22.59
C GLY A 284 24.52 12.81 -23.97
N ASP A 285 23.23 12.47 -24.15
CA ASP A 285 22.69 12.03 -25.46
C ASP A 285 22.54 13.17 -26.48
N GLY A 286 22.61 14.41 -26.03
CA GLY A 286 22.42 15.59 -26.88
C GLY A 286 22.30 16.87 -26.06
N CYS A 287 21.78 17.92 -26.69
CA CYS A 287 21.63 19.22 -26.05
C CYS A 287 20.51 19.22 -24.99
N GLN A 288 20.85 19.57 -23.74
CA GLN A 288 19.92 19.56 -22.60
C GLN A 288 18.75 20.55 -22.76
N SER A 289 18.92 21.59 -23.58
CA SER A 289 17.89 22.62 -23.81
C SER A 289 16.98 22.32 -25.00
N CYS A 290 17.53 22.13 -26.21
CA CYS A 290 16.73 21.93 -27.42
C CYS A 290 16.33 20.47 -27.65
N ARG A 291 16.85 19.53 -26.83
CA ARG A 291 16.57 18.09 -26.89
C ARG A 291 16.88 17.45 -28.25
N GLN A 292 17.78 18.06 -29.03
CA GLN A 292 18.27 17.48 -30.27
C GLN A 292 19.32 16.40 -29.94
N LYS A 293 18.97 15.13 -30.21
CA LYS A 293 19.94 14.02 -30.21
C LYS A 293 20.87 14.20 -31.41
N LEU A 294 22.18 14.15 -31.16
CA LEU A 294 23.19 14.24 -32.22
C LEU A 294 23.94 12.92 -32.28
N GLY A 295 24.18 12.41 -33.49
CA GLY A 295 24.99 11.20 -33.68
C GLY A 295 26.44 11.36 -33.22
N ASP A 296 26.95 12.61 -33.23
CA ASP A 296 28.25 12.96 -32.65
C ASP A 296 28.10 14.10 -31.64
N VAL A 297 28.14 13.72 -30.36
CA VAL A 297 27.99 14.61 -29.20
C VAL A 297 29.28 15.37 -28.85
N SER A 298 30.42 15.04 -29.48
CA SER A 298 31.72 15.68 -29.20
C SER A 298 31.74 17.17 -29.59
N THR A 299 30.84 17.57 -30.49
CA THR A 299 30.67 18.94 -30.98
C THR A 299 29.93 19.85 -29.98
N LEU A 300 29.29 19.28 -28.96
CA LEU A 300 28.53 20.03 -27.96
C LEU A 300 29.42 20.56 -26.82
N LYS A 301 29.05 21.71 -26.26
CA LYS A 301 29.74 22.33 -25.13
C LYS A 301 29.28 21.70 -23.82
N LYS A 302 30.24 21.31 -22.98
CA LYS A 302 29.99 20.79 -21.63
C LYS A 302 29.68 21.92 -20.65
N CYS A 303 28.76 21.67 -19.72
CA CYS A 303 28.54 22.53 -18.56
C CYS A 303 29.81 22.64 -17.72
N VAL A 304 30.23 23.86 -17.37
CA VAL A 304 31.48 24.08 -16.62
C VAL A 304 31.43 23.48 -15.21
N SER A 305 30.25 23.49 -14.57
CA SER A 305 30.08 23.02 -13.19
C SER A 305 30.00 21.49 -13.10
N CYS A 306 29.03 20.87 -13.78
CA CYS A 306 28.83 19.41 -13.68
C CYS A 306 29.61 18.59 -14.72
N GLN A 307 30.17 19.22 -15.77
CA GLN A 307 30.94 18.59 -16.84
C GLN A 307 30.21 17.47 -17.61
N ALA A 308 28.92 17.27 -17.39
CA ALA A 308 28.14 16.15 -17.92
C ALA A 308 27.07 16.63 -18.92
N ALA A 309 26.30 17.65 -18.55
CA ALA A 309 25.28 18.21 -19.45
C ALA A 309 25.93 18.89 -20.66
N LEU A 310 25.35 18.66 -21.83
CA LEU A 310 25.81 19.16 -23.11
C LEU A 310 24.85 20.21 -23.66
N PHE A 311 25.38 21.22 -24.33
CA PHE A 311 24.63 22.31 -24.94
C PHE A 311 25.18 22.64 -26.33
N CYS A 312 24.31 22.99 -27.28
CA CYS A 312 24.73 23.43 -28.62
C CYS A 312 25.65 24.66 -28.53
N ASP A 313 25.25 25.62 -27.71
CA ASP A 313 25.92 26.90 -27.53
C ASP A 313 25.50 27.55 -26.19
N ARG A 314 25.97 28.78 -25.98
CA ARG A 314 25.65 29.57 -24.77
C ARG A 314 24.17 29.97 -24.71
N GLU A 315 23.50 30.11 -25.85
CA GLU A 315 22.10 30.52 -25.91
C GLU A 315 21.19 29.37 -25.45
N CYS A 316 21.42 28.16 -25.96
CA CYS A 316 20.81 26.93 -25.46
C CYS A 316 21.09 26.73 -23.97
N GLN A 317 22.31 26.98 -23.51
CA GLN A 317 22.63 26.87 -22.08
C GLN A 317 21.80 27.83 -21.22
N LEU A 318 21.69 29.10 -21.61
CA LEU A 318 20.90 30.09 -20.88
C LEU A 318 19.41 29.75 -20.89
N LYS A 319 18.88 29.32 -22.04
CA LYS A 319 17.48 28.91 -22.18
C LYS A 319 17.14 27.68 -21.33
N GLY A 320 18.05 26.70 -21.28
CA GLY A 320 17.89 25.48 -20.49
C GLY A 320 18.30 25.61 -19.02
N TRP A 321 18.91 26.73 -18.60
CA TRP A 321 19.51 26.84 -17.26
C TRP A 321 18.51 26.66 -16.13
N LYS A 322 17.27 27.15 -16.27
CA LYS A 322 16.25 27.02 -15.22
C LYS A 322 15.95 25.56 -14.89
N ALA A 323 15.90 24.69 -15.89
CA ALA A 323 15.73 23.25 -15.70
C ALA A 323 17.04 22.58 -15.24
N HIS A 324 18.16 22.94 -15.88
CA HIS A 324 19.44 22.32 -15.58
C HIS A 324 20.03 22.69 -14.21
N LYS A 325 19.67 23.83 -13.61
CA LYS A 325 20.30 24.34 -12.38
C LYS A 325 20.27 23.33 -11.24
N ALA A 326 19.12 22.66 -11.04
CA ALA A 326 18.94 21.66 -10.00
C ALA A 326 19.72 20.38 -10.33
N GLU A 327 19.57 19.87 -11.57
CA GLU A 327 20.33 18.72 -12.10
C GLU A 327 21.85 18.92 -11.96
N CYS A 328 22.33 20.15 -12.23
CA CYS A 328 23.73 20.52 -12.18
C CYS A 328 24.32 20.33 -10.78
N GLY A 329 23.57 20.67 -9.74
CA GLY A 329 24.00 20.53 -8.35
C GLY A 329 24.24 19.08 -7.96
N VAL A 330 23.27 18.21 -8.28
CA VAL A 330 23.36 16.76 -8.05
C VAL A 330 24.53 16.13 -8.78
N ILE A 331 24.61 16.37 -10.10
CA ILE A 331 25.65 15.75 -10.93
C ILE A 331 27.05 16.26 -10.52
N ALA A 332 27.18 17.55 -10.22
CA ALA A 332 28.46 18.10 -9.77
C ALA A 332 28.89 17.48 -8.42
N ALA A 333 27.96 17.29 -7.48
CA ALA A 333 28.25 16.64 -6.21
C ALA A 333 28.76 15.20 -6.43
N PHE A 334 28.10 14.44 -7.29
CA PHE A 334 28.40 13.04 -7.53
C PHE A 334 29.73 12.82 -8.25
N ARG A 335 30.03 13.66 -9.23
CA ARG A 335 31.33 13.59 -9.91
C ARG A 335 32.47 14.04 -9.02
N LYS A 336 32.21 14.99 -8.13
CA LYS A 336 33.20 15.41 -7.13
C LYS A 336 33.53 14.25 -6.18
N THR A 337 32.56 13.43 -5.80
CA THR A 337 32.79 12.23 -4.97
C THR A 337 33.51 11.12 -5.75
N GLU A 338 33.24 10.95 -7.05
CA GLU A 338 33.96 9.96 -7.88
C GLU A 338 35.43 10.35 -8.13
N ALA A 339 35.74 11.64 -8.17
CA ALA A 339 37.09 12.14 -8.40
C ALA A 339 38.00 12.07 -7.15
N VAL A 340 37.44 11.77 -5.97
CA VAL A 340 38.15 11.77 -4.69
C VAL A 340 38.10 10.37 -4.10
N VAL A 341 39.23 9.88 -3.57
CA VAL A 341 39.22 8.66 -2.75
C VAL A 341 38.44 9.00 -1.47
N ALA A 342 37.24 8.45 -1.35
CA ALA A 342 36.39 8.68 -0.20
C ALA A 342 37.03 8.09 1.05
N ALA A 343 37.18 8.91 2.08
CA ALA A 343 37.85 8.54 3.33
C ALA A 343 36.81 8.46 4.47
N PRO A 344 36.95 7.54 5.43
CA PRO A 344 36.03 7.40 6.57
C PRO A 344 35.76 8.71 7.34
N GLU A 345 36.74 9.62 7.41
CA GLU A 345 36.62 10.92 8.09
C GLU A 345 35.63 11.87 7.38
N GLN A 346 35.35 11.65 6.09
CA GLN A 346 34.39 12.46 5.35
C GLN A 346 32.96 12.23 5.88
N VAL A 347 32.58 10.99 6.19
CA VAL A 347 31.26 10.67 6.78
C VAL A 347 31.09 11.38 8.11
N ALA A 348 32.15 11.39 8.94
CA ALA A 348 32.17 12.13 10.21
C ALA A 348 31.87 13.62 10.02
N THR A 349 32.61 14.25 9.11
CA THR A 349 32.49 15.67 8.82
C THR A 349 31.10 16.02 8.28
N LEU A 350 30.53 15.17 7.42
CA LEU A 350 29.19 15.35 6.87
C LEU A 350 28.10 15.23 7.94
N LEU A 351 28.23 14.28 8.86
CA LEU A 351 27.31 14.15 10.00
C LEU A 351 27.38 15.39 10.91
N GLU A 352 28.57 15.90 11.19
CA GLU A 352 28.73 17.14 11.97
C GLU A 352 28.05 18.35 11.31
N ILE A 353 28.16 18.49 9.98
CA ILE A 353 27.42 19.52 9.23
C ILE A 353 25.91 19.28 9.32
N LEU A 354 25.46 18.02 9.18
CA LEU A 354 24.08 17.58 9.43
C LEU A 354 23.69 17.66 10.91
N SER A 355 24.45 18.41 11.72
CA SER A 355 24.07 18.80 13.07
C SER A 355 24.02 17.63 14.05
N TRP A 356 24.74 16.54 13.74
CA TRP A 356 25.06 15.44 14.65
C TRP A 356 26.31 15.76 15.46
N SER A 357 26.28 15.52 16.76
CA SER A 357 27.46 15.66 17.60
C SER A 357 27.38 14.70 18.78
N ALA A 358 28.35 13.79 18.90
CA ALA A 358 28.39 12.82 19.99
C ALA A 358 28.41 13.44 21.41
N ALA A 359 28.86 14.69 21.54
CA ALA A 359 28.97 15.39 22.82
C ALA A 359 27.81 16.36 23.11
N ALA A 360 27.07 16.80 22.08
CA ALA A 360 26.06 17.85 22.24
C ALA A 360 24.68 17.24 22.46
N THR A 361 24.12 17.36 23.66
CA THR A 361 22.69 17.09 23.88
C THR A 361 21.88 18.33 23.55
N LYS A 362 20.77 18.17 22.84
CA LYS A 362 19.83 19.28 22.59
C LYS A 362 18.68 19.20 23.59
N SER A 363 18.36 20.33 24.20
CA SER A 363 17.01 20.55 24.72
C SER A 363 16.20 21.18 23.59
N SER A 364 15.08 20.56 23.24
CA SER A 364 14.19 21.07 22.20
C SER A 364 12.81 21.21 22.82
N SER A 365 12.19 22.38 22.69
CA SER A 365 10.76 22.55 22.99
C SER A 365 9.88 22.27 21.77
N GLU A 366 10.49 21.92 20.63
CA GLU A 366 9.78 21.70 19.37
C GLU A 366 8.86 20.47 19.49
N PRO A 367 7.53 20.62 19.39
CA PRO A 367 6.57 19.56 19.69
C PRO A 367 6.81 18.27 18.90
N LYS A 368 7.23 18.37 17.63
CA LYS A 368 7.54 17.21 16.78
C LYS A 368 8.75 16.43 17.31
N VAL A 369 9.85 17.12 17.57
CA VAL A 369 11.10 16.50 18.06
C VAL A 369 10.89 15.89 19.45
N VAL A 370 10.18 16.58 20.34
CA VAL A 370 9.80 16.06 21.66
C VAL A 370 8.87 14.85 21.52
N GLY A 371 7.92 14.89 20.58
CA GLY A 371 7.05 13.77 20.26
C GLY A 371 7.81 12.51 19.82
N VAL A 372 8.83 12.65 18.98
CA VAL A 372 9.72 11.55 18.56
C VAL A 372 10.53 11.02 19.74
N ALA A 373 11.14 11.90 20.53
CA ALA A 373 11.88 11.47 21.71
C ALA A 373 10.98 10.67 22.67
N LYS A 374 9.74 11.12 22.85
CA LYS A 374 8.75 10.46 23.68
C LYS A 374 8.29 9.11 23.11
N SER A 375 8.06 9.01 21.80
CA SER A 375 7.68 7.74 21.17
C SER A 375 8.77 6.68 21.29
N LEU A 376 10.03 7.13 21.39
CA LEU A 376 11.19 6.28 21.63
C LEU A 376 11.47 6.06 23.13
N SER A 377 10.64 6.53 24.05
CA SER A 377 10.86 6.42 25.51
C SER A 377 12.15 7.11 25.99
N MET A 378 12.43 8.32 25.50
CA MET A 378 13.62 9.10 25.83
C MET A 378 13.30 10.26 26.77
N ASP A 379 14.30 10.73 27.52
CA ASP A 379 14.17 11.88 28.41
C ASP A 379 13.94 13.17 27.62
N GLU A 380 12.76 13.78 27.79
CA GLU A 380 12.34 15.03 27.15
C GLU A 380 13.29 16.21 27.46
N ALA A 381 14.03 16.15 28.58
CA ALA A 381 14.93 17.23 28.99
C ALA A 381 16.26 17.24 28.21
N LYS A 382 16.74 16.09 27.70
CA LYS A 382 18.03 15.97 27.01
C LYS A 382 17.97 14.93 25.89
N LEU A 383 17.81 15.42 24.67
CA LEU A 383 17.93 14.60 23.47
C LEU A 383 19.39 14.20 23.25
N PRO A 384 19.68 12.93 22.95
CA PRO A 384 21.02 12.49 22.57
C PRO A 384 21.54 13.23 21.36
N GLY A 385 22.86 13.30 21.26
CA GLY A 385 23.52 14.09 20.22
C GLY A 385 23.43 13.56 18.80
N TRP A 386 22.69 12.48 18.59
CA TRP A 386 22.27 12.04 17.27
C TRP A 386 20.95 12.67 16.80
N PHE A 387 20.26 13.46 17.62
CA PHE A 387 19.12 14.24 17.14
C PHE A 387 19.58 15.43 16.30
N PHE A 388 18.77 15.77 15.29
CA PHE A 388 19.01 16.94 14.47
C PHE A 388 18.97 18.23 15.32
N THR A 389 20.13 18.87 15.48
CA THR A 389 20.24 20.02 16.40
C THR A 389 19.81 21.36 15.79
N VAL A 390 19.74 21.46 14.46
CA VAL A 390 19.29 22.64 13.72
C VAL A 390 17.88 22.41 13.18
N ASP A 391 16.99 23.40 13.26
CA ASP A 391 15.71 23.35 12.53
C ASP A 391 15.95 23.83 11.09
N TYR A 392 15.77 22.95 10.10
CA TYR A 392 16.09 23.27 8.71
C TYR A 392 15.27 24.44 8.18
N GLU A 393 13.99 24.55 8.50
CA GLU A 393 13.10 25.58 7.96
C GLU A 393 13.36 26.95 8.57
N LEU A 394 13.74 26.97 9.85
CA LEU A 394 14.10 28.19 10.57
C LEU A 394 15.58 28.60 10.39
N ALA A 395 16.39 27.73 9.77
CA ALA A 395 17.80 28.01 9.54
C ALA A 395 18.02 29.10 8.49
N SER A 396 19.17 29.77 8.57
CA SER A 396 19.57 30.75 7.56
C SER A 396 19.70 30.08 6.18
N THR A 397 19.50 30.86 5.10
CA THR A 397 19.65 30.34 3.73
C THR A 397 21.04 29.76 3.45
N GLU A 398 22.08 30.25 4.12
CA GLU A 398 23.45 29.70 4.00
C GLU A 398 23.55 28.34 4.70
N THR A 399 22.97 28.22 5.89
CA THR A 399 22.90 26.96 6.63
C THR A 399 22.08 25.90 5.89
N GLN A 400 20.91 26.27 5.34
CA GLN A 400 20.07 25.37 4.54
C GLN A 400 20.82 24.81 3.32
N LYS A 401 21.60 25.65 2.62
CA LYS A 401 22.44 25.21 1.50
C LYS A 401 23.53 24.24 1.95
N SER A 402 24.19 24.51 3.07
CA SER A 402 25.21 23.63 3.63
C SER A 402 24.65 22.27 4.05
N LEU A 403 23.49 22.25 4.70
CA LEU A 403 22.78 21.03 5.10
C LEU A 403 22.35 20.20 3.88
N TYR A 404 21.76 20.86 2.88
CA TYR A 404 21.37 20.22 1.62
C TYR A 404 22.57 19.60 0.91
N GLN A 405 23.66 20.36 0.77
CA GLN A 405 24.87 19.89 0.12
C GLN A 405 25.52 18.72 0.88
N ALA A 406 25.48 18.75 2.22
CA ALA A 406 25.99 17.66 3.05
C ALA A 406 25.16 16.37 2.88
N ALA A 407 23.83 16.46 2.94
CA ALA A 407 22.94 15.32 2.69
C ALA A 407 23.16 14.72 1.30
N LEU A 408 23.28 15.58 0.28
CA LEU A 408 23.50 15.16 -1.10
C LEU A 408 24.86 14.47 -1.30
N THR A 409 25.91 15.00 -0.65
CA THR A 409 27.25 14.40 -0.69
C THR A 409 27.27 13.07 0.06
N LEU A 410 26.60 13.00 1.21
CA LEU A 410 26.47 11.76 1.99
C LEU A 410 25.76 10.68 1.16
N TYR A 411 24.66 11.04 0.50
CA TYR A 411 23.96 10.13 -0.41
C TYR A 411 24.85 9.68 -1.57
N ALA A 412 25.63 10.58 -2.17
CA ALA A 412 26.57 10.24 -3.23
C ALA A 412 27.63 9.20 -2.79
N LEU A 413 28.08 9.27 -1.54
CA LEU A 413 29.07 8.36 -0.97
C LEU A 413 28.50 6.98 -0.61
N LEU A 414 27.27 6.96 -0.11
CA LEU A 414 26.66 5.77 0.50
C LEU A 414 25.71 5.01 -0.41
N ARG A 415 25.35 5.56 -1.57
CA ARG A 415 24.44 4.92 -2.53
C ARG A 415 24.90 3.50 -2.88
N ASP A 416 24.00 2.55 -2.72
CA ASP A 416 24.15 1.17 -3.18
C ASP A 416 23.36 0.95 -4.49
N GLU A 417 23.52 -0.22 -5.12
CA GLU A 417 22.73 -0.55 -6.32
C GLU A 417 21.24 -0.73 -5.98
N GLU A 418 20.91 -1.08 -4.73
CA GLU A 418 19.55 -1.38 -4.29
C GLU A 418 18.70 -0.15 -3.92
N SER A 419 19.32 0.98 -3.59
CA SER A 419 18.68 2.26 -3.25
C SER A 419 17.83 2.83 -4.39
N TRP A 420 17.99 2.25 -5.58
CA TRP A 420 17.23 2.56 -6.79
C TRP A 420 16.27 1.43 -7.20
N THR A 421 16.41 0.22 -6.64
CA THR A 421 15.64 -0.97 -7.04
C THR A 421 14.49 -1.23 -6.09
N ARG A 422 13.54 -0.30 -6.02
CA ARG A 422 12.16 -0.72 -5.79
C ARG A 422 11.61 -1.16 -7.14
N ASP A 423 11.63 -2.48 -7.39
CA ASP A 423 11.11 -3.21 -8.55
C ASP A 423 11.45 -2.64 -9.95
N GLN A 424 12.00 -3.48 -10.83
CA GLN A 424 11.98 -3.23 -12.29
C GLN A 424 10.55 -3.05 -12.87
N GLU A 425 9.52 -3.18 -12.03
CA GLU A 425 8.09 -3.05 -12.33
C GLU A 425 7.35 -2.01 -11.46
N SER A 426 8.01 -1.29 -10.54
CA SER A 426 7.44 -0.08 -9.90
C SER A 426 7.69 1.12 -10.81
N PHE A 427 6.71 1.43 -11.66
CA PHE A 427 6.80 2.54 -12.60
C PHE A 427 6.67 3.91 -11.89
N PRO A 428 7.46 4.94 -12.27
CA PRO A 428 8.78 4.88 -12.89
C PRO A 428 9.86 5.72 -12.17
N ARG A 429 11.04 5.10 -12.05
CA ARG A 429 12.37 5.71 -12.14
C ARG A 429 12.63 6.90 -11.21
N SER A 430 13.06 6.60 -9.99
CA SER A 430 13.93 7.52 -9.24
C SER A 430 15.14 7.88 -10.11
N SER A 431 15.20 9.15 -10.53
CA SER A 431 16.14 9.80 -11.46
C SER A 431 15.91 9.56 -12.96
N TYR A 432 15.15 10.46 -13.60
CA TYR A 432 15.04 10.53 -15.06
C TYR A 432 16.28 11.08 -15.77
N THR A 433 17.36 11.35 -15.03
CA THR A 433 18.56 12.04 -15.54
C THR A 433 19.87 11.31 -15.26
N SER A 434 19.92 10.22 -14.50
CA SER A 434 21.24 9.74 -14.05
C SER A 434 21.44 8.24 -13.82
N VAL A 435 20.49 7.35 -14.10
CA VAL A 435 20.71 5.90 -13.90
C VAL A 435 21.94 5.33 -14.64
N ALA A 436 22.33 5.90 -15.79
CA ALA A 436 23.51 5.43 -16.53
C ALA A 436 24.87 5.85 -15.93
N LEU A 437 24.91 6.78 -14.97
CA LEU A 437 26.13 7.34 -14.38
C LEU A 437 26.28 7.03 -12.88
N LEU A 438 25.30 6.34 -12.26
CA LEU A 438 25.21 6.16 -10.81
C LEU A 438 25.57 4.76 -10.36
N HIS A 439 26.83 4.38 -10.54
CA HIS A 439 27.33 3.15 -9.91
C HIS A 439 27.60 3.40 -8.42
N SER A 440 27.47 2.34 -7.62
CA SER A 440 27.96 2.34 -6.24
C SER A 440 29.47 2.59 -6.25
N LEU A 441 29.96 3.33 -5.26
CA LEU A 441 31.40 3.51 -5.11
C LEU A 441 32.00 2.23 -4.51
N PRO A 442 33.21 1.81 -4.91
CA PRO A 442 33.86 0.63 -4.32
C PRO A 442 33.98 0.68 -2.79
N ALA A 443 34.07 1.89 -2.21
CA ALA A 443 34.16 2.11 -0.77
C ALA A 443 32.80 2.33 -0.08
N ALA A 444 31.67 2.26 -0.80
CA ALA A 444 30.35 2.60 -0.24
C ALA A 444 29.98 1.74 0.96
N GLU A 445 30.26 0.42 0.91
CA GLU A 445 29.98 -0.51 2.00
C GLU A 445 30.79 -0.18 3.27
N GLU A 446 32.08 0.15 3.12
CA GLU A 446 32.95 0.55 4.23
C GLU A 446 32.47 1.88 4.86
N LEU A 447 32.13 2.86 4.03
CA LEU A 447 31.63 4.16 4.50
C LEU A 447 30.25 4.03 5.17
N LEU A 448 29.42 3.11 4.69
CA LEU A 448 28.13 2.79 5.29
C LEU A 448 28.32 2.16 6.67
N ALA A 449 29.28 1.24 6.82
CA ALA A 449 29.63 0.71 8.14
C ALA A 449 30.09 1.81 9.11
N VAL A 450 30.85 2.79 8.63
CA VAL A 450 31.27 3.97 9.41
C VAL A 450 30.07 4.85 9.83
N LEU A 451 29.11 5.07 8.93
CA LEU A 451 27.85 5.76 9.26
C LEU A 451 27.11 5.05 10.38
N LEU A 452 26.93 3.74 10.25
CA LEU A 452 26.15 2.93 11.19
C LEU A 452 26.82 2.88 12.57
N ALA A 453 28.14 2.73 12.63
CA ALA A 453 28.91 2.73 13.87
C ALA A 453 28.78 4.04 14.68
N ARG A 454 28.41 5.15 14.02
CA ARG A 454 28.22 6.47 14.63
C ARG A 454 26.75 6.78 14.95
N ASN A 455 25.84 5.82 14.82
CA ASN A 455 24.39 6.06 14.93
C ASN A 455 23.87 7.13 13.94
N GLY A 456 24.52 7.26 12.77
CA GLY A 456 24.07 8.22 11.75
C GLY A 456 22.67 7.92 11.22
N HIS A 457 22.24 6.66 11.25
CA HIS A 457 20.88 6.24 10.89
C HIS A 457 19.81 6.90 11.77
N LEU A 458 20.06 7.07 13.07
CA LEU A 458 19.12 7.73 13.99
C LEU A 458 19.02 9.24 13.75
N LEU A 459 20.11 9.88 13.33
CA LEU A 459 20.08 11.28 12.89
C LEU A 459 19.17 11.45 11.69
N LEU A 460 19.38 10.64 10.65
CA LEU A 460 18.60 10.67 9.42
C LEU A 460 17.11 10.43 9.72
N PHE A 461 16.81 9.44 10.59
CA PHE A 461 15.46 9.15 11.03
C PHE A 461 14.82 10.34 11.75
N SER A 462 15.54 10.96 12.70
CA SER A 462 15.05 12.12 13.44
C SER A 462 14.84 13.36 12.56
N ALA A 463 15.68 13.55 11.53
CA ALA A 463 15.56 14.64 10.58
C ALA A 463 14.32 14.47 9.69
N TRP A 464 14.09 13.25 9.19
CA TRP A 464 12.91 12.91 8.40
C TRP A 464 11.61 13.13 9.17
N LEU A 465 11.56 12.78 10.47
CA LEU A 465 10.36 12.97 11.29
C LEU A 465 9.98 14.44 11.55
N GLN A 466 10.87 15.41 11.34
CA GLN A 466 10.55 16.83 11.51
C GLN A 466 9.63 17.35 10.39
N GLN A 467 9.81 16.81 9.19
CA GLN A 467 9.09 17.17 7.98
C GLN A 467 8.94 15.88 7.15
N PRO A 468 8.05 14.96 7.56
CA PRO A 468 7.75 13.78 6.77
C PRO A 468 7.03 14.27 5.51
N GLU A 469 7.78 14.54 4.46
CA GLU A 469 7.19 14.61 3.15
C GLU A 469 6.73 13.19 2.78
N PRO A 470 5.61 13.05 2.09
CA PRO A 470 5.03 11.74 1.88
C PRO A 470 5.88 10.89 0.90
N PRO A 471 5.57 9.58 0.71
CA PRO A 471 6.27 8.72 -0.26
C PRO A 471 6.30 9.29 -1.71
N ALA A 472 5.54 10.33 -1.98
CA ALA A 472 5.59 11.16 -3.17
C ALA A 472 6.95 11.79 -3.48
N THR A 473 7.81 12.08 -2.50
CA THR A 473 9.14 12.66 -2.79
C THR A 473 10.03 11.66 -3.55
N GLN A 474 9.72 10.36 -3.43
CA GLN A 474 10.36 9.29 -4.22
C GLN A 474 9.94 9.29 -5.70
N SER A 475 8.77 9.86 -6.01
CA SER A 475 8.30 10.04 -7.40
C SER A 475 8.96 11.22 -8.11
N LEU A 476 9.63 12.11 -7.36
CA LEU A 476 10.39 13.22 -7.93
C LEU A 476 11.80 12.76 -8.35
N PRO A 477 12.33 13.28 -9.48
CA PRO A 477 13.75 13.20 -9.78
C PRO A 477 14.59 13.71 -8.61
N LEU A 478 15.77 13.12 -8.38
CA LEU A 478 16.61 13.46 -7.21
C LEU A 478 16.96 14.96 -7.16
N GLU A 479 17.15 15.58 -8.32
CA GLU A 479 17.40 17.01 -8.49
C GLU A 479 16.25 17.90 -8.03
N ASP A 480 15.02 17.41 -8.06
CA ASP A 480 13.83 18.14 -7.62
C ASP A 480 13.53 17.88 -6.13
N ARG A 481 14.29 16.98 -5.48
CA ARG A 481 14.15 16.70 -4.05
C ARG A 481 14.82 17.81 -3.25
N GLY A 482 14.05 18.42 -2.34
CA GLY A 482 14.58 19.27 -1.27
C GLY A 482 15.38 18.47 -0.25
N PHE A 483 15.84 19.13 0.82
CA PHE A 483 16.63 18.49 1.88
C PHE A 483 15.99 17.22 2.45
N PHE A 484 14.72 17.30 2.85
CA PHE A 484 14.00 16.16 3.42
C PHE A 484 13.83 15.01 2.42
N GLY A 485 13.69 15.30 1.13
CA GLY A 485 13.66 14.28 0.09
C GLY A 485 15.00 13.56 -0.12
N VAL A 486 16.12 14.26 0.04
CA VAL A 486 17.44 13.63 0.02
C VAL A 486 17.66 12.79 1.28
N VAL A 487 17.23 13.27 2.45
CA VAL A 487 17.26 12.50 3.70
C VAL A 487 16.38 11.24 3.60
N ASP A 488 15.18 11.34 3.03
CA ASP A 488 14.33 10.17 2.76
C ASP A 488 15.05 9.15 1.86
N SER A 489 15.77 9.63 0.84
CA SER A 489 16.55 8.76 -0.05
C SER A 489 17.67 8.01 0.69
N LEU A 490 18.31 8.64 1.67
CA LEU A 490 19.29 8.01 2.55
C LEU A 490 18.65 6.96 3.48
N LEU A 491 17.41 7.17 3.93
CA LEU A 491 16.67 6.20 4.74
C LEU A 491 16.27 4.94 3.97
N GLN A 492 16.23 5.01 2.64
CA GLN A 492 15.93 3.85 1.79
C GLN A 492 17.13 2.90 1.62
N LEU A 493 18.33 3.28 2.07
CA LEU A 493 19.48 2.37 2.08
C LEU A 493 19.17 1.17 2.98
N SER A 494 19.29 -0.05 2.46
CA SER A 494 18.88 -1.27 3.14
C SER A 494 19.48 -1.37 4.55
N ALA A 495 20.80 -1.19 4.66
CA ALA A 495 21.49 -1.25 5.95
C ALA A 495 21.12 -0.12 6.92
N VAL A 496 20.67 1.04 6.43
CA VAL A 496 20.18 2.13 7.29
C VAL A 496 18.81 1.76 7.86
N ARG A 497 17.90 1.28 7.01
CA ARG A 497 16.56 0.84 7.41
C ARG A 497 16.63 -0.29 8.42
N ASP A 498 17.40 -1.34 8.12
CA ASP A 498 17.50 -2.52 8.98
C ASP A 498 18.00 -2.14 10.39
N ARG A 499 18.91 -1.16 10.50
CA ARG A 499 19.37 -0.64 11.81
C ARG A 499 18.33 0.19 12.54
N ILE A 500 17.49 0.94 11.83
CA ILE A 500 16.35 1.64 12.43
C ILE A 500 15.35 0.61 12.96
N ASP A 501 15.00 -0.40 12.17
CA ASP A 501 14.08 -1.46 12.58
C ASP A 501 14.61 -2.21 13.81
N GLU A 502 15.88 -2.62 13.82
CA GLU A 502 16.53 -3.23 14.99
C GLU A 502 16.46 -2.33 16.24
N PHE A 503 16.71 -1.02 16.08
CA PHE A 503 16.62 -0.07 17.18
C PHE A 503 15.19 0.04 17.72
N MET A 504 14.19 0.12 16.83
CA MET A 504 12.78 0.19 17.19
C MET A 504 12.30 -1.07 17.91
N ASP A 505 12.67 -2.25 17.38
CA ASP A 505 12.31 -3.55 17.95
C ASP A 505 12.93 -3.75 19.34
N SER A 506 14.17 -3.31 19.54
CA SER A 506 14.88 -3.43 20.83
C SER A 506 14.23 -2.64 21.98
N ARG A 507 13.38 -1.66 21.66
CA ARG A 507 12.65 -0.83 22.64
C ARG A 507 11.19 -1.24 22.82
N ALA A 508 10.67 -2.09 21.94
CA ALA A 508 9.35 -2.68 22.08
C ALA A 508 9.33 -3.91 23.01
N ALA A 509 10.50 -4.52 23.24
CA ALA A 509 10.77 -5.58 24.22
C ALA A 509 11.10 -5.00 25.60
#